data_AF-A0A1C7E6P9-F1
#
_entry.id   AF-A0A1C7E6P9-F1
#
_cell.length_a   1.000
_cell.length_b   1.000
_cell.length_c   1.000
_cell.angle_alpha   90.00
_cell.angle_beta   90.00
_cell.angle_gamma   90.00
#
_symmetry.space_group_name_H-M   'P 1'
#
loop_
_entity.id
_entity.type
_entity.pdbx_description
1 polymer ?
#
loop_
_entity_poly.entity_id
_entity_poly.type
_entity_poly.pdbx_seq_one_letter_code
_entity_poly.pdbx_strand_id
1 'polypeptide(L)'
;MANSLDTNQSIQNVLIEIFENDPKAQREMNPEEITAISEQYTNDILSFVQNALKYPFYLLGIAALLSLVALFTIKLNKYVSALLLLFAGLLSIFTLLPPILLFFASNNLFKTSSQNQNAVRKLM
;
A
#
# COMPACT_ATOMS: atom_id res chain seq x y z
N MET A 1 -18.80 5.36 12.96
CA MET A 1 -17.48 6.02 12.76
C MET A 1 -16.64 5.74 13.99
N ALA A 2 -16.09 4.54 14.10
CA ALA A 2 -15.29 4.10 15.25
C ALA A 2 -14.43 2.94 14.76
N ASN A 3 -13.21 3.25 14.27
CA ASN A 3 -12.14 2.26 14.07
C ASN A 3 -10.81 2.87 13.59
N SER A 4 -10.69 4.19 13.40
CA SER A 4 -9.44 4.80 12.91
C SER A 4 -8.51 5.31 14.03
N LEU A 5 -8.98 5.43 15.27
CA LEU A 5 -8.17 5.95 16.38
C LEU A 5 -7.23 4.86 16.94
N ASP A 6 -7.76 3.70 17.30
CA ASP A 6 -6.95 2.59 17.84
C ASP A 6 -5.94 2.03 16.83
N THR A 7 -6.32 1.91 15.56
CA THR A 7 -5.42 1.40 14.51
C THR A 7 -4.27 2.37 14.20
N ASN A 8 -4.51 3.68 14.27
CA ASN A 8 -3.44 4.67 14.09
C ASN A 8 -2.43 4.62 15.23
N GLN A 9 -2.88 4.44 16.48
CA GLN A 9 -1.98 4.33 17.63
C GLN A 9 -1.13 3.06 17.60
N SER A 10 -1.72 1.90 17.25
CA SER A 10 -0.93 0.66 17.11
C SER A 10 0.13 0.75 16.00
N ILE A 11 -0.21 1.34 14.85
CA ILE A 11 0.74 1.51 13.74
C ILE A 11 1.82 2.54 14.11
N GLN A 12 1.46 3.62 14.81
CA GLN A 12 2.42 4.60 15.32
C GLN A 12 3.43 3.92 16.26
N ASN A 13 2.97 3.13 17.22
CA ASN A 13 3.84 2.45 18.17
C ASN A 13 4.82 1.50 17.49
N VAL A 14 4.35 0.74 16.48
CA VAL A 14 5.22 -0.17 15.72
C VAL A 14 6.27 0.58 14.89
N LEU A 15 5.90 1.70 14.26
CA LEU A 15 6.84 2.52 13.48
C LEU A 15 7.89 3.19 14.37
N ILE A 16 7.47 3.71 15.53
CA ILE A 16 8.37 4.24 16.56
C ILE A 16 9.33 3.14 17.01
N GLU A 17 8.81 1.96 17.36
CA GLU A 17 9.62 0.83 17.82
C GLU A 17 10.64 0.36 16.77
N ILE A 18 10.27 0.33 15.48
CA ILE A 18 11.20 -0.02 14.39
C ILE A 18 12.31 1.02 14.26
N PHE A 19 11.98 2.31 14.38
CA PHE A 19 12.95 3.40 14.23
C PHE A 19 13.89 3.49 15.44
N GLU A 20 13.36 3.37 16.66
CA GLU A 20 14.14 3.37 17.90
C GLU A 20 15.09 2.18 17.98
N ASN A 21 14.71 1.04 17.40
CA ASN A 21 15.56 -0.15 17.32
C ASN A 21 16.50 -0.17 16.09
N ASP A 22 16.54 0.88 15.27
CA ASP A 22 17.46 0.93 14.13
C ASP A 22 18.92 1.10 14.64
N PRO A 23 19.82 0.12 14.38
CA PRO A 23 21.21 0.19 14.81
C PRO A 23 21.99 1.35 14.19
N LYS A 24 21.51 1.95 13.09
CA LYS A 24 22.07 3.19 12.55
C LYS A 24 21.64 4.42 13.35
N ALA A 25 20.35 4.52 13.68
CA ALA A 25 19.83 5.63 14.48
C ALA A 25 20.47 5.66 15.88
N GLN A 26 20.62 4.50 16.53
CA GLN A 26 21.28 4.37 17.84
C GLN A 26 22.77 4.74 17.84
N ARG A 27 23.44 4.70 16.68
CA ARG A 27 24.87 5.04 16.55
C ARG A 27 25.09 6.53 16.29
N GLU A 28 24.13 7.18 15.65
CA GLU A 28 24.30 8.52 15.07
C GLU A 28 23.53 9.61 15.83
N MET A 29 22.59 9.24 16.71
CA MET A 29 21.69 10.19 17.38
C MET A 29 21.65 9.99 18.89
N ASN A 30 21.42 11.07 19.64
CA ASN A 30 21.16 10.97 21.07
C ASN A 30 19.76 10.41 21.36
N PRO A 31 19.53 9.76 22.51
CA PRO A 31 18.23 9.16 22.85
C PRO A 31 17.04 10.13 22.76
N GLU A 32 17.22 11.38 23.21
CA GLU A 32 16.19 12.43 23.13
C GLU A 32 15.90 12.86 21.68
N GLU A 33 16.91 12.83 20.81
CA GLU A 33 16.76 13.13 19.38
C GLU A 33 16.08 11.97 18.65
N ILE A 34 16.40 10.71 19.02
CA ILE A 34 15.79 9.51 18.45
C ILE A 34 14.28 9.51 18.67
N THR A 35 13.81 9.78 19.90
CA THR A 35 12.38 9.80 20.22
C THR A 35 11.65 10.97 19.55
N ALA A 36 12.24 12.17 19.53
CA ALA A 36 11.62 13.32 18.88
C ALA A 36 11.51 13.14 17.34
N ILE A 37 12.55 12.58 16.72
CA ILE A 37 12.57 12.32 15.27
C ILE A 37 11.64 11.15 14.93
N SER A 38 11.58 10.09 15.74
CA SER A 38 10.72 8.93 15.49
C SER A 38 9.23 9.31 15.52
N GLU A 39 8.80 10.14 16.48
CA GLU A 39 7.43 10.63 16.57
C GLU A 39 7.06 11.53 15.38
N GLN A 40 7.94 12.47 15.03
CA GLN A 40 7.70 13.38 13.90
C GLN A 40 7.66 12.62 12.57
N TYR A 41 8.64 11.75 12.33
CA TYR A 41 8.71 10.91 11.13
C TYR A 41 7.48 10.00 11.00
N THR A 42 7.05 9.40 12.10
CA THR A 42 5.87 8.53 12.13
C THR A 42 4.60 9.30 11.81
N ASN A 43 4.43 10.51 12.36
CA ASN A 43 3.26 11.35 12.07
C ASN A 43 3.24 11.82 10.61
N ASP A 44 4.40 12.18 10.04
CA ASP A 44 4.52 12.57 8.64
C ASP A 44 4.19 11.41 7.70
N ILE A 45 4.71 10.21 7.98
CA ILE A 45 4.36 9.01 7.23
C ILE A 45 2.87 8.71 7.33
N LEU A 46 2.30 8.74 8.53
CA LEU A 46 0.91 8.36 8.74
C LEU A 46 -0.04 9.32 8.01
N SER A 47 0.25 10.63 8.06
CA SER A 47 -0.51 11.64 7.35
C SER A 47 -0.36 11.50 5.83
N PHE A 48 0.86 11.23 5.34
CA PHE A 48 1.12 10.96 3.93
C PHE A 48 0.36 9.72 3.46
N VAL A 49 0.46 8.61 4.18
CA VAL A 49 -0.21 7.34 3.87
C VAL A 49 -1.72 7.53 3.86
N GLN A 50 -2.30 8.17 4.87
CA GLN A 50 -3.74 8.43 4.92
C GLN A 50 -4.24 9.27 3.73
N ASN A 51 -3.46 10.26 3.28
CA ASN A 51 -3.83 11.05 2.09
C ASN A 51 -3.55 10.30 0.79
N ALA A 52 -2.42 9.60 0.69
CA ALA A 52 -2.02 8.80 -0.46
C ALA A 52 -3.04 7.68 -0.74
N LEU A 53 -3.56 7.04 0.31
CA LEU A 53 -4.56 5.98 0.18
C LEU A 53 -5.89 6.47 -0.39
N LYS A 54 -6.21 7.77 -0.35
CA LYS A 54 -7.46 8.30 -0.92
C LYS A 54 -7.40 8.45 -2.44
N TYR A 55 -6.24 8.82 -2.98
CA TYR A 55 -6.02 8.98 -4.43
C TYR A 55 -6.50 7.80 -5.28
N PRO A 56 -6.16 6.53 -4.99
CA PRO A 56 -6.65 5.41 -5.76
C PRO A 56 -8.17 5.31 -5.78
N PHE A 57 -8.87 5.62 -4.68
CA PHE A 57 -10.33 5.62 -4.65
C PHE A 57 -10.92 6.72 -5.54
N TYR A 58 -10.33 7.91 -5.57
CA TYR A 58 -10.76 8.97 -6.48
C TYR A 58 -10.55 8.60 -7.95
N LEU A 59 -9.41 7.99 -8.29
CA LEU A 59 -9.13 7.49 -9.64
C LEU A 59 -10.14 6.44 -10.08
N LEU A 60 -10.53 5.52 -9.17
CA LEU A 60 -11.60 4.55 -9.41
C LEU A 60 -12.96 5.21 -9.64
N GLY A 61 -13.31 6.22 -8.85
CA GLY A 61 -14.55 6.99 -9.05
C GLY A 61 -14.60 7.65 -10.42
N ILE A 62 -13.51 8.28 -10.85
CA ILE A 62 -13.38 8.90 -12.18
C ILE A 62 -13.46 7.83 -13.28
N ALA A 63 -12.78 6.69 -13.12
CA ALA A 63 -12.84 5.58 -14.07
C ALA A 63 -14.26 5.02 -14.23
N ALA A 64 -15.02 4.91 -13.13
CA ALA A 64 -16.41 4.47 -13.16
C ALA A 64 -17.31 5.47 -13.90
N LEU A 65 -17.13 6.78 -13.66
CA LEU A 65 -17.85 7.83 -14.38
C LEU A 65 -17.52 7.83 -15.88
N LEU A 66 -16.24 7.74 -16.24
CA LEU A 66 -15.81 7.63 -17.64
C LEU A 66 -16.44 6.40 -18.32
N SER A 67 -16.50 5.27 -17.62
CA SER A 67 -17.13 4.05 -18.12
C SER A 67 -18.64 4.24 -18.33
N LEU A 68 -19.34 4.87 -17.40
CA LEU A 68 -20.76 5.21 -17.54
C LEU A 68 -21.01 6.11 -18.75
N VAL A 69 -20.25 7.21 -18.88
CA VAL A 69 -20.37 8.12 -20.02
C VAL A 69 -20.09 7.38 -21.33
N ALA A 70 -19.07 6.53 -21.36
CA ALA A 70 -18.73 5.73 -22.53
C ALA A 70 -19.88 4.79 -22.96
N LEU A 71 -20.60 4.20 -22.01
CA LEU A 71 -21.76 3.36 -22.29
C LEU A 71 -22.91 4.17 -22.92
N PHE A 72 -23.15 5.39 -22.45
CA PHE A 72 -24.16 6.27 -23.04
C PHE A 72 -23.76 6.76 -24.44
N THR A 73 -22.49 7.08 -24.66
CA THR A 73 -22.00 7.55 -25.97
C THR A 73 -21.79 6.44 -27.00
N ILE A 74 -21.90 5.16 -26.62
CA ILE A 74 -21.60 4.01 -27.50
C ILE A 74 -22.49 4.00 -28.75
N LYS A 75 -23.73 4.48 -28.61
CA LYS A 75 -24.71 4.56 -29.71
C LYS A 75 -24.50 5.79 -30.60
N LEU A 76 -23.81 6.81 -30.11
CA LEU A 76 -23.57 8.08 -30.81
C LEU A 76 -22.23 8.05 -31.55
N ASN A 77 -21.16 7.65 -30.87
CA ASN A 77 -19.82 7.61 -31.43
C ASN A 77 -18.96 6.55 -30.75
N LYS A 78 -18.73 5.45 -31.46
CA LYS A 78 -17.96 4.29 -30.98
C LYS A 78 -16.50 4.64 -30.64
N TYR A 79 -15.90 5.59 -31.36
CA TYR A 79 -14.50 5.98 -31.13
C TYR A 79 -14.34 6.74 -29.83
N VAL A 80 -15.25 7.66 -29.53
CA VAL A 80 -15.24 8.42 -28.26
C VAL A 80 -15.42 7.47 -27.08
N SER A 81 -16.38 6.55 -27.16
CA SER A 81 -16.57 5.54 -26.11
C SER A 81 -15.36 4.63 -25.91
N ALA A 82 -14.71 4.20 -26.99
CA ALA A 82 -13.50 3.38 -26.90
C ALA A 82 -12.38 4.15 -26.17
N LEU A 83 -12.20 5.44 -26.48
CA LEU A 83 -11.20 6.28 -25.83
C LEU A 83 -11.48 6.47 -24.32
N LEU A 84 -12.75 6.74 -23.97
CA LEU A 84 -13.18 6.89 -22.58
C LEU A 84 -12.97 5.59 -21.78
N LEU A 85 -13.29 4.43 -22.35
CA LEU A 85 -13.05 3.13 -21.72
C LEU A 85 -11.56 2.81 -21.58
N LEU A 86 -10.74 3.21 -22.56
CA LEU A 86 -9.28 3.06 -22.49
C LEU A 86 -8.71 3.86 -21.32
N PHE A 87 -9.12 5.13 -21.18
CA PHE A 87 -8.71 5.96 -20.04
C PHE A 87 -9.21 5.41 -18.71
N ALA A 88 -10.47 4.93 -18.65
CA ALA A 88 -10.99 4.27 -17.45
C ALA A 88 -10.15 3.03 -17.08
N GLY A 89 -9.78 2.21 -18.06
CA GLY A 89 -8.92 1.05 -17.87
C GLY A 89 -7.54 1.43 -17.33
N LEU A 90 -6.88 2.41 -17.95
CA LEU A 90 -5.58 2.93 -17.49
C LEU A 90 -5.66 3.44 -16.04
N LEU A 91 -6.70 4.22 -15.72
CA LEU A 91 -6.92 4.73 -14.37
C LEU A 91 -7.19 3.62 -13.36
N SER A 92 -7.79 2.51 -13.77
CA SER A 92 -8.03 1.35 -12.90
C SER A 92 -6.83 0.41 -12.72
N ILE A 93 -5.77 0.54 -13.53
CA ILE A 93 -4.71 -0.48 -13.61
C ILE A 93 -3.95 -0.66 -12.29
N PHE A 94 -3.84 0.40 -11.49
CA PHE A 94 -3.18 0.34 -10.20
C PHE A 94 -3.88 -0.62 -9.23
N THR A 95 -5.18 -0.91 -9.42
CA THR A 95 -5.95 -1.83 -8.57
C THR A 95 -5.46 -3.27 -8.68
N LEU A 96 -4.78 -3.62 -9.76
CA LEU A 96 -4.18 -4.94 -9.97
C LEU A 96 -2.83 -5.07 -9.25
N LEU A 97 -2.16 -3.97 -8.90
CA LEU A 97 -0.82 -4.00 -8.32
C LEU A 97 -0.81 -4.65 -6.92
N PRO A 98 -1.70 -4.28 -5.96
CA PRO A 98 -1.74 -4.92 -4.65
C PRO A 98 -1.97 -6.44 -4.68
N PRO A 99 -2.98 -6.99 -5.40
CA PRO A 99 -3.19 -8.43 -5.43
C PRO A 99 -2.03 -9.19 -6.10
N ILE A 100 -1.38 -8.60 -7.12
CA ILE A 100 -0.16 -9.18 -7.71
C ILE A 100 0.95 -9.28 -6.67
N LEU A 101 1.23 -8.20 -5.93
CA LEU A 101 2.27 -8.19 -4.89
C LEU A 101 1.96 -9.20 -3.77
N LEU A 102 0.72 -9.26 -3.30
CA LEU A 102 0.29 -10.22 -2.28
C LEU A 102 0.45 -11.67 -2.75
N PHE A 103 0.15 -11.96 -4.02
CA PHE A 103 0.36 -13.28 -4.60
C PHE A 103 1.84 -13.68 -4.58
N PHE A 104 2.74 -12.78 -4.98
CA PHE A 104 4.18 -13.03 -4.93
C PHE A 104 4.71 -13.16 -3.49
N ALA A 105 4.27 -12.31 -2.57
CA ALA A 105 4.65 -12.37 -1.16
C ALA A 105 4.24 -13.71 -0.53
N SER A 106 2.99 -14.13 -0.76
CA SER A 106 2.46 -15.43 -0.35
C SER A 106 3.31 -16.58 -0.90
N ASN A 107 3.60 -16.58 -2.19
CA ASN A 107 4.45 -17.60 -2.82
C ASN A 107 5.86 -17.67 -2.20
N ASN A 108 6.43 -16.52 -1.85
CA ASN A 108 7.75 -16.47 -1.20
C ASN A 108 7.70 -17.08 0.21
N LEU A 109 6.66 -16.79 0.99
CA LEU A 109 6.46 -17.38 2.32
C LEU A 109 6.36 -18.91 2.27
N PHE A 110 5.64 -19.47 1.29
CA PHE A 110 5.54 -20.92 1.11
C PHE A 110 6.87 -21.56 0.66
N LYS A 111 7.66 -20.88 -0.17
CA LYS A 111 9.00 -21.36 -0.57
C LYS A 111 10.00 -21.38 0.58
N THR A 112 10.00 -20.35 1.43
CA THR A 112 10.87 -20.28 2.62
C THR A 112 10.54 -21.40 3.62
N SER A 113 9.26 -21.74 3.78
CA SER A 113 8.81 -22.88 4.60
C SER A 113 9.38 -24.22 4.10
N SER A 114 9.28 -24.52 2.81
CA SER A 114 9.82 -25.77 2.24
C SER A 114 11.35 -25.85 2.31
N GLN A 115 12.06 -24.72 2.17
CA GLN A 115 13.52 -24.70 2.27
C GLN A 115 14.00 -24.94 3.72
N ASN A 116 13.29 -24.42 4.72
CA ASN A 116 13.60 -24.65 6.13
C ASN A 116 13.34 -26.12 6.55
N GLN A 117 12.23 -26.72 6.10
CA GLN A 117 11.95 -28.14 6.38
C GLN A 117 12.98 -29.11 5.76
N ASN A 118 13.46 -28.82 4.56
CA ASN A 118 14.49 -29.62 3.89
C ASN A 118 15.86 -29.48 4.56
N ALA A 119 16.19 -28.32 5.14
CA ALA A 119 17.41 -28.13 5.91
C ALA A 119 17.39 -28.93 7.22
N VAL A 120 16.26 -28.95 7.94
CA VAL A 120 16.11 -29.74 9.18
C VAL A 120 16.17 -31.25 8.91
N ARG A 121 15.54 -31.74 7.84
CA ARG A 121 15.61 -33.16 7.46
C ARG A 121 17.00 -33.64 7.01
N LYS A 122 17.87 -32.73 6.55
CA LYS A 122 19.25 -33.07 6.16
C LYS A 122 20.22 -33.17 7.34
N LEU A 123 19.78 -32.73 8.52
CA LEU A 123 20.56 -32.70 9.76
C LEU A 123 20.15 -33.82 10.74
N MET A 124 19.14 -34.63 10.39
CA MET A 124 18.80 -35.91 11.02
C MET A 124 19.33 -37.06 10.17
#